data_AF-A0A2P1PS76-F1
#
_entry.id   AF-A0A2P1PS76-F1
#
_cell.length_a   1.000
_cell.length_b   1.000
_cell.length_c   1.000
_cell.angle_alpha   90.00
_cell.angle_beta   90.00
_cell.angle_gamma   90.00
#
_symmetry.space_group_name_H-M   'P 1'
#
loop_
_entity.id
_entity.type
_entity.pdbx_description
1 polymer ?
#
loop_
_entity_poly.entity_id
_entity_poly.type
_entity_poly.pdbx_seq_one_letter_code
_entity_poly.pdbx_strand_id
1 'polypeptide(L)'
;MQLRQWIASLTFLGWLGFCGCEAAASPEAVVPAVPVGEVISLSDHESLLTINTLRENFNAHDFVVTFFVVQDRDDPEPQWRLVPVFEQHREQTQLSSRQGADCVLTDFRVAQVDGVVHLWRADRELGEGYADPQPVRVRHYVLERNAHDTPGRPRYYFEWLATSVDDEPACDVGDALAAAVAAATPADD
;
A
#
# COMPACT_ATOMS: atom_id res chain seq x y z
N MET A 1 51.67 -33.65 64.73
CA MET A 1 52.75 -33.53 63.72
C MET A 1 52.13 -33.91 62.38
N GLN A 2 52.17 -32.98 61.43
CA GLN A 2 51.78 -33.02 60.02
C GLN A 2 50.29 -33.10 59.60
N LEU A 3 49.92 -31.96 59.00
CA LEU A 3 48.79 -31.57 58.16
C LEU A 3 48.85 -32.23 56.77
N ARG A 4 47.69 -32.47 56.16
CA ARG A 4 47.36 -32.25 54.72
C ARG A 4 45.95 -32.81 54.48
N GLN A 5 44.99 -32.02 53.98
CA GLN A 5 44.45 -32.04 52.59
C GLN A 5 43.02 -31.47 52.70
N TRP A 6 42.34 -30.82 51.75
CA TRP A 6 42.57 -30.14 50.48
C TRP A 6 41.33 -29.24 50.25
N ILE A 7 41.47 -28.28 49.36
CA ILE A 7 40.53 -27.19 49.04
C ILE A 7 39.29 -27.70 48.30
N ALA A 8 38.10 -27.20 48.65
CA ALA A 8 36.91 -27.24 47.79
C ALA A 8 36.32 -25.83 47.67
N SER A 9 36.52 -25.25 46.49
CA SER A 9 35.84 -24.06 45.99
C SER A 9 34.40 -24.38 45.61
N LEU A 10 33.46 -23.45 45.81
CA LEU A 10 32.38 -23.19 44.86
C LEU A 10 31.67 -21.88 45.22
N THR A 11 32.06 -20.84 44.48
CA THR A 11 31.41 -19.54 44.41
C THR A 11 30.51 -19.52 43.18
N PHE A 12 29.48 -18.66 43.23
CA PHE A 12 28.74 -18.06 42.10
C PHE A 12 27.68 -18.93 41.41
N LEU A 13 26.55 -18.41 40.92
CA LEU A 13 26.04 -17.04 40.74
C LEU A 13 24.50 -17.14 40.61
N GLY A 14 23.79 -16.08 41.00
CA GLY A 14 22.33 -16.02 40.97
C GLY A 14 21.72 -16.17 39.56
N TRP A 15 20.53 -16.79 39.52
CA TRP A 15 19.66 -16.76 38.35
C TRP A 15 18.51 -15.78 38.64
N LEU A 16 18.60 -14.59 38.05
CA LEU A 16 17.51 -13.64 37.95
C LEU A 16 16.53 -14.17 36.91
N GLY A 17 15.32 -14.53 37.35
CA GLY A 17 14.21 -14.88 36.47
C GLY A 17 13.80 -13.67 35.65
N PHE A 18 14.07 -13.72 34.35
CA PHE A 18 13.46 -12.82 33.38
C PHE A 18 12.00 -13.25 33.18
N CYS A 19 11.08 -12.41 33.65
CA CYS A 19 9.67 -12.50 33.30
C CYS A 19 9.53 -12.01 31.86
N GLY A 20 9.47 -12.93 30.90
CA GLY A 20 9.15 -12.61 29.51
C GLY A 20 7.68 -12.25 29.40
N CYS A 21 7.38 -10.97 29.20
CA CYS A 21 6.14 -10.58 28.53
C CYS A 21 6.37 -10.82 27.04
N GLU A 22 5.86 -11.94 26.52
CA GLU A 22 5.60 -12.07 25.09
C GLU A 22 4.56 -11.01 24.73
N ALA A 23 5.02 -9.92 24.12
CA ALA A 23 4.14 -9.01 23.42
C ALA A 23 3.54 -9.80 22.25
N ALA A 24 2.27 -10.19 22.39
CA ALA A 24 1.50 -10.68 21.26
C ALA A 24 1.53 -9.60 20.18
N ALA A 25 2.14 -9.92 19.04
CA ALA A 25 2.02 -9.10 17.85
C ALA A 25 0.53 -8.91 17.56
N SER A 26 0.06 -7.66 17.58
CA SER A 26 -1.29 -7.32 17.15
C SER A 26 -1.50 -7.86 15.74
N PRO A 27 -2.68 -8.43 15.42
CA PRO A 27 -2.98 -8.82 14.05
C PRO A 27 -2.84 -7.59 13.17
N GLU A 28 -1.88 -7.66 12.25
CA GLU A 28 -1.63 -6.67 11.21
C GLU A 28 -2.96 -6.43 10.49
N ALA A 29 -3.44 -5.19 10.53
CA ALA A 29 -4.64 -4.80 9.82
C ALA A 29 -4.35 -4.94 8.33
N VAL A 30 -4.73 -6.08 7.76
CA VAL A 30 -4.73 -6.29 6.30
C VAL A 30 -5.73 -5.29 5.73
N VAL A 31 -5.25 -4.11 5.34
CA VAL A 31 -6.06 -3.10 4.67
C VAL A 31 -6.43 -3.70 3.31
N PRO A 32 -7.72 -4.01 3.07
CA PRO A 32 -8.12 -4.64 1.83
C PRO A 32 -7.73 -3.76 0.64
N ALA A 33 -7.50 -4.39 -0.52
CA ALA A 33 -7.53 -3.70 -1.79
C ALA A 33 -8.81 -2.87 -1.86
N VAL A 34 -8.69 -1.61 -2.30
CA VAL A 34 -9.76 -0.61 -2.27
C VAL A 34 -11.11 -1.29 -2.54
N PRO A 35 -12.02 -1.36 -1.56
CA PRO A 35 -13.29 -2.04 -1.77
C PRO A 35 -14.00 -1.41 -2.98
N VAL A 36 -14.60 -2.26 -3.81
CA VAL A 36 -15.29 -1.84 -5.03
C VAL A 36 -16.29 -0.73 -4.69
N GLY A 37 -16.17 0.42 -5.35
CA GLY A 37 -17.12 1.52 -5.20
C GLY A 37 -16.90 2.41 -3.97
N GLU A 38 -15.68 2.44 -3.42
CA GLU A 38 -15.35 3.40 -2.37
C GLU A 38 -15.51 4.84 -2.87
N VAL A 39 -16.15 5.66 -2.03
CA VAL A 39 -16.37 7.08 -2.26
C VAL A 39 -15.60 7.86 -1.21
N ILE A 40 -14.66 8.69 -1.64
CA ILE A 40 -13.87 9.59 -0.78
C ILE A 40 -14.38 11.01 -1.01
N SER A 41 -14.79 11.70 0.07
CA SER A 41 -15.18 13.11 0.00
C SER A 41 -13.93 13.97 -0.20
N LEU A 42 -13.95 14.81 -1.24
CA LEU A 42 -12.91 15.80 -1.52
C LEU A 42 -13.31 17.19 -1.00
N SER A 43 -14.60 17.47 -1.00
CA SER A 43 -15.24 18.66 -0.45
C SER A 43 -16.71 18.36 -0.14
N ASP A 44 -17.47 19.37 0.30
CA ASP A 44 -18.93 19.25 0.54
C ASP A 44 -19.71 18.84 -0.73
N HIS A 45 -19.15 19.13 -1.92
CA HIS A 45 -19.84 18.99 -3.20
C HIS A 45 -19.11 18.06 -4.19
N GLU A 46 -17.87 17.68 -3.90
CA GLU A 46 -17.05 16.83 -4.75
C GLU A 46 -16.66 15.53 -4.04
N SER A 47 -16.73 14.43 -4.77
CA SER A 47 -16.30 13.12 -4.29
C SER A 47 -15.53 12.36 -5.36
N LEU A 48 -14.44 11.72 -4.94
CA LEU A 48 -13.72 10.73 -5.72
C LEU A 48 -14.43 9.38 -5.58
N LEU A 49 -14.79 8.76 -6.69
CA LEU A 49 -15.32 7.41 -6.76
C LEU A 49 -14.27 6.50 -7.41
N THR A 50 -13.95 5.40 -6.75
CA THR A 50 -13.14 4.32 -7.32
C THR A 50 -14.05 3.29 -7.97
N ILE A 51 -13.86 3.07 -9.26
CA ILE A 51 -14.61 2.07 -10.02
C ILE A 51 -13.67 0.92 -10.36
N ASN A 52 -13.97 -0.26 -9.81
CA ASN A 52 -13.26 -1.50 -10.11
C ASN A 52 -14.11 -2.33 -11.08
N THR A 53 -13.47 -2.85 -12.11
CA THR A 53 -14.08 -3.73 -13.11
C THR A 53 -13.23 -4.98 -13.25
N LEU A 54 -13.86 -6.10 -13.60
CA LEU A 54 -13.16 -7.35 -13.90
C LEU A 54 -12.99 -7.46 -15.41
N ARG A 55 -11.76 -7.68 -15.84
CA ARG A 55 -11.45 -8.16 -17.18
C ARG A 55 -11.23 -9.65 -17.08
N GLU A 56 -12.23 -10.39 -17.52
CA GLU A 56 -12.17 -11.84 -17.64
C GLU A 56 -11.02 -12.25 -18.57
N ASN A 57 -10.30 -13.30 -18.18
CA ASN A 57 -9.24 -13.89 -19.01
C ASN A 57 -9.35 -15.42 -19.11
N PHE A 58 -10.53 -15.97 -18.78
CA PHE A 58 -10.82 -17.41 -18.85
C PHE A 58 -9.79 -18.28 -18.11
N ASN A 59 -9.27 -17.77 -16.99
CA ASN A 59 -8.37 -18.43 -16.07
C ASN A 59 -8.93 -18.32 -14.63
N ALA A 60 -8.24 -18.88 -13.64
CA ALA A 60 -8.68 -18.81 -12.23
C ALA A 60 -8.50 -17.41 -11.59
N HIS A 61 -7.87 -16.46 -12.30
CA HIS A 61 -7.50 -15.15 -11.76
C HIS A 61 -7.80 -14.07 -12.80
N ASP A 62 -8.93 -13.39 -12.64
CA ASP A 62 -9.28 -12.24 -13.46
C ASP A 62 -8.38 -11.04 -13.16
N PHE A 63 -8.31 -10.12 -14.13
CA PHE A 63 -7.63 -8.85 -13.91
C PHE A 63 -8.63 -7.84 -13.36
N VAL A 64 -8.29 -7.19 -12.25
CA VAL A 64 -9.02 -6.01 -11.79
C VAL A 64 -8.49 -4.81 -12.55
N VAL A 65 -9.37 -4.09 -13.24
CA VAL A 65 -9.08 -2.80 -13.88
C VAL A 65 -9.82 -1.72 -13.12
N THR A 66 -9.08 -0.71 -12.68
CA THR A 66 -9.60 0.36 -11.85
C THR A 66 -9.41 1.71 -12.50
N PHE A 67 -10.45 2.54 -12.42
CA PHE A 67 -10.41 3.93 -12.81
C PHE A 67 -11.02 4.80 -11.71
N PHE A 68 -10.53 6.02 -11.63
CA PHE A 68 -10.99 7.01 -10.66
C PHE A 68 -11.81 8.07 -11.39
N VAL A 69 -12.95 8.43 -10.82
CA VAL A 69 -13.78 9.50 -11.37
C VAL A 69 -14.19 10.46 -10.27
N VAL A 70 -14.35 11.72 -10.62
CA VAL A 70 -14.88 12.76 -9.74
C VAL A 70 -16.15 13.32 -10.34
N GLN A 71 -17.12 13.62 -9.49
CA GLN A 71 -18.30 14.38 -9.86
C GLN A 71 -18.39 15.60 -8.95
N ASP A 72 -18.78 16.73 -9.56
CA ASP A 72 -19.15 17.95 -8.86
C ASP A 72 -20.68 17.99 -8.83
N ARG A 73 -21.27 17.88 -7.65
CA ARG A 73 -22.73 17.77 -7.48
C ARG A 73 -23.46 19.09 -7.64
N ASP A 74 -22.73 20.20 -7.59
CA ASP A 74 -23.27 21.55 -7.78
C ASP A 74 -23.23 21.99 -9.24
N ASP A 75 -22.55 21.22 -10.10
CA ASP A 75 -22.57 21.43 -11.54
C ASP A 75 -24.02 21.28 -12.06
N PRO A 76 -24.57 22.26 -12.81
CA PRO A 76 -25.91 22.16 -13.38
C PRO A 76 -26.10 20.93 -14.29
N GLU A 77 -25.01 20.39 -14.83
CA GLU A 77 -24.99 19.13 -15.59
C GLU A 77 -23.91 18.21 -15.03
N PRO A 78 -24.18 17.49 -13.92
CA PRO A 78 -23.16 16.77 -13.18
C PRO A 78 -22.63 15.58 -13.98
N GLN A 79 -21.41 15.72 -14.52
CA GLN A 79 -20.71 14.71 -15.29
C GLN A 79 -19.61 14.04 -14.47
N TRP A 80 -19.45 12.73 -14.65
CA TRP A 80 -18.28 12.01 -14.17
C TRP A 80 -17.06 12.40 -15.00
N ARG A 81 -16.02 12.86 -14.33
CA ARG A 81 -14.74 13.26 -14.94
C ARG A 81 -13.67 12.28 -14.50
N LEU A 82 -12.93 11.73 -15.46
CA LEU A 82 -11.84 10.82 -15.17
C LEU A 82 -10.71 11.54 -14.42
N VAL A 83 -10.13 10.86 -13.43
CA VAL A 83 -8.97 11.27 -12.65
C VAL A 83 -7.80 10.35 -13.02
N PRO A 84 -6.87 10.78 -13.88
CA PRO A 84 -5.76 9.94 -14.31
C PRO A 84 -4.60 9.98 -13.30
N VAL A 85 -3.66 9.06 -13.49
CA VAL A 85 -2.40 8.96 -12.75
C VAL A 85 -1.25 9.38 -13.65
N PHE A 86 -0.45 10.35 -13.22
CA PHE A 86 0.74 10.82 -13.93
C PHE A 86 2.00 10.23 -13.32
N GLU A 87 2.84 9.64 -14.17
CA GLU A 87 4.20 9.22 -13.82
C GLU A 87 5.17 9.75 -14.89
N GLN A 88 6.06 10.66 -14.51
CA GLN A 88 7.07 11.23 -15.41
C GLN A 88 6.47 11.73 -16.74
N HIS A 89 5.38 12.50 -16.67
CA HIS A 89 4.59 13.01 -17.81
C HIS A 89 3.82 11.98 -18.63
N ARG A 90 3.82 10.70 -18.22
CA ARG A 90 2.95 9.69 -18.82
C ARG A 90 1.63 9.64 -18.07
N GLU A 91 0.55 9.84 -18.80
CA GLU A 91 -0.80 9.74 -18.29
C GLU A 91 -1.28 8.28 -18.36
N GLN A 92 -1.79 7.76 -17.24
CA GLN A 92 -2.48 6.49 -17.14
C GLN A 92 -3.92 6.74 -16.71
N THR A 93 -4.88 6.34 -17.54
CA THR A 93 -6.31 6.51 -17.29
C THR A 93 -6.92 5.38 -16.46
N GLN A 94 -6.19 4.28 -16.30
CA GLN A 94 -6.60 3.11 -15.55
C GLN A 94 -5.38 2.46 -14.89
N LEU A 95 -5.64 1.78 -13.78
CA LEU A 95 -4.70 0.87 -13.12
C LEU A 95 -5.19 -0.56 -13.28
N SER A 96 -4.28 -1.52 -13.16
CA SER A 96 -4.63 -2.93 -13.19
C SER A 96 -3.90 -3.67 -12.09
N SER A 97 -4.64 -4.44 -11.28
CA SER A 97 -4.02 -5.42 -10.39
C SER A 97 -3.72 -6.69 -11.18
N ARG A 98 -2.56 -7.30 -10.91
CA ARG A 98 -2.10 -8.51 -11.59
C ARG A 98 -1.83 -9.58 -10.55
N GLN A 99 -2.49 -10.72 -10.69
CA GLN A 99 -2.43 -11.82 -9.73
C GLN A 99 -2.02 -13.12 -10.42
N GLY A 100 -1.26 -13.95 -9.70
CA GLY A 100 -0.98 -15.35 -10.03
C GLY A 100 -1.84 -16.31 -9.22
N ALA A 101 -1.47 -17.61 -9.27
CA ALA A 101 -2.09 -18.65 -8.46
C ALA A 101 -1.97 -18.39 -6.95
N ASP A 102 -0.77 -17.98 -6.53
CA ASP A 102 -0.41 -17.93 -5.12
C ASP A 102 0.07 -16.54 -4.65
N CYS A 103 0.42 -15.64 -5.57
CA CYS A 103 0.92 -14.32 -5.20
C CYS A 103 0.46 -13.20 -6.13
N VAL A 104 0.38 -11.98 -5.60
CA VAL A 104 0.04 -10.75 -6.32
C VAL A 104 1.32 -10.06 -6.82
N LEU A 105 1.33 -9.68 -8.11
CA LEU A 105 2.47 -9.03 -8.77
C LEU A 105 2.32 -7.51 -8.83
N THR A 106 1.08 -7.04 -8.88
CA THR A 106 0.77 -5.63 -8.94
C THR A 106 -0.54 -5.38 -8.23
N ASP A 107 -0.53 -4.40 -7.33
CA ASP A 107 -1.74 -3.96 -6.64
C ASP A 107 -1.60 -2.49 -6.22
N PHE A 108 -2.68 -1.93 -5.70
CA PHE A 108 -2.67 -0.55 -5.22
C PHE A 108 -3.63 -0.35 -4.04
N ARG A 109 -3.37 0.68 -3.24
CA ARG A 109 -4.23 1.17 -2.17
C ARG A 109 -4.46 2.65 -2.35
N VAL A 110 -5.66 3.09 -2.03
CA VAL A 110 -6.02 4.51 -1.95
C VAL A 110 -6.48 4.75 -0.53
N ALA A 111 -6.03 5.84 0.07
CA ALA A 111 -6.49 6.25 1.39
C ALA A 111 -6.46 7.78 1.49
N GLN A 112 -7.27 8.32 2.38
CA GLN A 112 -7.19 9.72 2.77
C GLN A 112 -6.41 9.84 4.07
N VAL A 113 -5.33 10.61 4.06
CA VAL A 113 -4.46 10.89 5.21
C VAL A 113 -4.37 12.39 5.37
N ASP A 114 -4.68 12.91 6.56
CA ASP A 114 -4.69 14.36 6.84
C ASP A 114 -5.48 15.19 5.81
N GLY A 115 -6.59 14.62 5.30
CA GLY A 115 -7.45 15.24 4.30
C GLY A 115 -6.94 15.14 2.86
N VAL A 116 -5.73 14.65 2.63
CA VAL A 116 -5.14 14.44 1.29
C VAL A 116 -5.38 13.01 0.84
N VAL A 117 -5.81 12.83 -0.42
CA VAL A 117 -5.99 11.50 -0.99
C VAL A 117 -4.68 11.02 -1.58
N HIS A 118 -4.22 9.87 -1.13
CA HIS A 118 -3.00 9.22 -1.56
C HIS A 118 -3.32 7.93 -2.32
N LEU A 119 -2.46 7.61 -3.27
CA LEU A 119 -2.45 6.35 -4.00
C LEU A 119 -1.07 5.73 -3.86
N TRP A 120 -1.00 4.49 -3.40
CA TRP A 120 0.19 3.66 -3.45
C TRP A 120 -0.02 2.55 -4.44
N ARG A 121 0.95 2.35 -5.34
CA ARG A 121 0.98 1.25 -6.28
C ARG A 121 2.24 0.43 -6.00
N ALA A 122 2.06 -0.86 -5.75
CA ALA A 122 3.17 -1.79 -5.62
C ALA A 122 3.26 -2.68 -6.86
N ASP A 123 4.48 -2.89 -7.36
CA ASP A 123 4.79 -3.76 -8.48
C ASP A 123 6.08 -4.53 -8.23
N ARG A 124 6.08 -5.80 -8.66
CA ARG A 124 7.30 -6.59 -8.81
C ARG A 124 7.33 -7.28 -10.16
N GLU A 125 8.53 -7.68 -10.57
CA GLU A 125 8.71 -8.51 -11.75
C GLU A 125 8.22 -9.94 -11.52
N LEU A 126 7.94 -10.67 -12.61
CA LEU A 126 7.49 -12.07 -12.53
C LEU A 126 8.63 -13.01 -12.07
N GLY A 127 9.88 -12.70 -12.37
CA GLY A 127 11.00 -13.61 -12.11
C GLY A 127 10.90 -14.91 -12.94
N GLU A 128 11.28 -16.04 -12.36
CA GLU A 128 11.15 -17.37 -13.00
C GLU A 128 9.70 -17.91 -12.97
N GLY A 129 8.82 -17.33 -12.16
CA GLY A 129 7.42 -17.72 -12.06
C GLY A 129 6.64 -16.95 -11.01
N TYR A 130 5.32 -17.14 -10.96
CA TYR A 130 4.45 -16.36 -10.07
C TYR A 130 4.81 -16.42 -8.57
N ALA A 131 5.43 -17.50 -8.11
CA ALA A 131 5.85 -17.63 -6.71
C ALA A 131 7.31 -17.20 -6.46
N ASP A 132 8.04 -16.77 -7.51
CA ASP A 132 9.44 -16.35 -7.38
C ASP A 132 9.51 -15.00 -6.64
N PRO A 133 10.21 -14.92 -5.49
CA PRO A 133 10.38 -13.68 -4.77
C PRO A 133 11.17 -12.66 -5.57
N GLN A 134 10.67 -11.43 -5.67
CA GLN A 134 11.32 -10.34 -6.39
C GLN A 134 11.26 -9.06 -5.56
N PRO A 135 12.23 -8.13 -5.70
CA PRO A 135 12.14 -6.83 -5.05
C PRO A 135 10.83 -6.12 -5.41
N VAL A 136 10.17 -5.53 -4.42
CA VAL A 136 8.89 -4.84 -4.61
C VAL A 136 9.15 -3.34 -4.72
N ARG A 137 8.69 -2.74 -5.81
CA ARG A 137 8.69 -1.28 -5.98
C ARG A 137 7.35 -0.74 -5.51
N VAL A 138 7.37 0.27 -4.63
CA VAL A 138 6.17 1.01 -4.25
C VAL A 138 6.27 2.45 -4.74
N ARG A 139 5.34 2.84 -5.61
CA ARG A 139 5.17 4.21 -6.10
C ARG A 139 4.06 4.89 -5.32
N HIS A 140 4.35 6.09 -4.83
CA HIS A 140 3.42 6.91 -4.08
C HIS A 140 3.00 8.12 -4.91
N TYR A 141 1.70 8.38 -4.93
CA TYR A 141 1.07 9.48 -5.63
C TYR A 141 0.14 10.24 -4.68
N VAL A 142 -0.05 11.52 -4.97
CA VAL A 142 -0.98 12.40 -4.26
C VAL A 142 -2.03 12.92 -5.24
N LEU A 143 -3.28 13.01 -4.81
CA LEU A 143 -4.34 13.62 -5.59
C LEU A 143 -4.18 15.13 -5.56
N GLU A 144 -3.98 15.72 -6.74
CA GLU A 144 -3.83 17.14 -6.95
C GLU A 144 -5.05 17.73 -7.65
N ARG A 145 -5.34 19.00 -7.34
CA ARG A 145 -6.33 19.80 -8.07
C ARG A 145 -5.60 20.75 -9.02
N ASN A 146 -5.98 20.79 -10.29
CA ASN A 146 -5.47 21.77 -11.25
C ASN A 146 -6.09 23.16 -10.97
N ALA A 147 -5.63 23.82 -9.90
CA ALA A 147 -6.15 25.10 -9.44
C ALA A 147 -5.86 26.28 -10.38
N HIS A 148 -4.97 26.09 -11.36
CA HIS A 148 -4.55 27.11 -12.30
C HIS A 148 -5.12 26.91 -13.72
N ASP A 149 -6.02 25.95 -13.90
CA ASP A 149 -6.63 25.61 -15.20
C ASP A 149 -5.60 25.42 -16.31
N THR A 150 -4.47 24.79 -15.97
CA THR A 150 -3.36 24.56 -16.89
C THR A 150 -3.86 23.76 -18.09
N PRO A 151 -3.74 24.26 -19.34
CA PRO A 151 -4.20 23.53 -20.52
C PRO A 151 -3.54 22.16 -20.63
N GLY A 152 -4.35 21.12 -20.87
CA GLY A 152 -3.90 19.73 -20.97
C GLY A 152 -3.76 19.00 -19.63
N ARG A 153 -3.99 19.65 -18.48
CA ARG A 153 -4.09 18.99 -17.19
C ARG A 153 -5.57 18.84 -16.78
N PRO A 154 -6.03 17.65 -16.37
CA PRO A 154 -7.39 17.46 -15.86
C PRO A 154 -7.65 18.24 -14.57
N ARG A 155 -8.94 18.42 -14.20
CA ARG A 155 -9.34 19.11 -12.95
C ARG A 155 -8.73 18.46 -11.71
N TYR A 156 -8.72 17.13 -11.67
CA TYR A 156 -8.06 16.33 -10.64
C TYR A 156 -7.20 15.26 -11.29
N TYR A 157 -6.05 14.97 -10.69
CA TYR A 157 -5.12 13.95 -11.16
C TYR A 157 -4.23 13.47 -10.02
N PHE A 158 -3.80 12.22 -10.06
CA PHE A 158 -2.75 11.74 -9.17
C PHE A 158 -1.38 12.12 -9.75
N GLU A 159 -0.56 12.84 -8.99
CA GLU A 159 0.82 13.17 -9.37
C GLU A 159 1.79 12.31 -8.56
N TRP A 160 2.82 11.81 -9.23
CA TRP A 160 3.88 11.02 -8.59
C TRP A 160 4.65 11.86 -7.56
N LEU A 161 4.75 11.33 -6.34
CA LEU A 161 5.44 11.96 -5.23
C LEU A 161 6.81 11.31 -4.99
N ALA A 162 6.84 9.99 -4.87
CA ALA A 162 8.04 9.24 -4.52
C ALA A 162 7.98 7.78 -4.98
N THR A 163 9.13 7.13 -4.97
CA THR A 163 9.26 5.69 -5.17
C THR A 163 10.15 5.13 -4.08
N SER A 164 9.74 4.02 -3.47
CA SER A 164 10.57 3.19 -2.63
C SER A 164 10.72 1.80 -3.25
N VAL A 165 11.76 1.10 -2.83
CA VAL A 165 12.00 -0.30 -3.20
C VAL A 165 12.20 -1.04 -1.89
N ASP A 166 11.43 -2.10 -1.71
CA ASP A 166 11.70 -3.10 -0.69
C ASP A 166 12.79 -4.03 -1.23
N ASP A 167 13.96 -3.94 -0.61
CA ASP A 167 15.12 -4.75 -0.99
C ASP A 167 14.98 -6.20 -0.50
N GLU A 168 14.05 -6.49 0.42
CA GLU A 168 13.68 -7.86 0.78
C GLU A 168 12.74 -8.42 -0.31
N PRO A 169 13.18 -9.42 -1.09
CA PRO A 169 12.36 -9.94 -2.17
C PRO A 169 11.12 -10.63 -1.62
N ALA A 170 9.95 -10.29 -2.16
CA ALA A 170 8.68 -10.88 -1.78
C ALA A 170 7.97 -11.48 -2.99
N CYS A 171 7.22 -12.56 -2.76
CA CYS A 171 6.33 -13.08 -3.80
C CYS A 171 5.03 -12.26 -3.86
N ASP A 172 4.59 -11.66 -2.76
CA ASP A 172 3.37 -10.85 -2.74
C ASP A 172 3.73 -9.38 -2.51
N VAL A 173 3.04 -8.49 -3.22
CA VAL A 173 3.24 -7.03 -3.07
C VAL A 173 2.42 -6.44 -1.92
N GLY A 174 1.51 -7.22 -1.33
CA GLY A 174 0.55 -6.80 -0.30
C GLY A 174 1.22 -6.27 0.97
N ASP A 175 2.24 -6.97 1.48
CA ASP A 175 2.91 -6.59 2.72
C ASP A 175 3.66 -5.27 2.56
N ALA A 176 4.42 -5.10 1.47
CA ALA A 176 5.10 -3.86 1.13
C ALA A 176 4.11 -2.68 0.97
N LEU A 177 2.93 -2.95 0.42
CA LEU A 177 1.87 -1.96 0.24
C LEU A 177 1.23 -1.58 1.58
N ALA A 178 0.96 -2.55 2.46
CA ALA A 178 0.45 -2.31 3.81
C ALA A 178 1.44 -1.48 4.64
N ALA A 179 2.73 -1.84 4.60
CA ALA A 179 3.80 -1.09 5.25
C ALA A 179 3.87 0.35 4.74
N ALA A 180 3.75 0.57 3.42
CA ALA A 180 3.79 1.92 2.84
C ALA A 180 2.60 2.79 3.28
N VAL A 181 1.39 2.23 3.36
CA VAL A 181 0.20 2.94 3.86
C VAL A 181 0.34 3.26 5.34
N ALA A 182 0.80 2.28 6.14
CA ALA A 182 1.01 2.47 7.57
C ALA A 182 2.07 3.54 7.87
N ALA A 183 3.16 3.57 7.11
CA ALA A 183 4.22 4.57 7.26
C ALA A 183 3.74 6.01 6.95
N ALA A 184 2.69 6.15 6.14
CA ALA A 184 2.11 7.44 5.80
C ALA A 184 1.02 7.89 6.78
N THR A 185 0.41 6.96 7.52
CA THR A 185 -0.68 7.27 8.45
C THR A 185 -0.09 7.51 9.85
N PRO A 186 -0.23 8.70 10.44
CA PRO A 186 0.23 8.93 11.81
C PRO A 186 -0.48 7.94 12.76
N ALA A 187 0.25 7.39 13.73
CA ALA A 187 -0.38 6.61 14.78
C ALA A 187 -1.30 7.54 15.57
N ASP A 188 -2.59 7.19 15.67
CA ASP A 188 -3.51 7.88 16.57
C ASP A 188 -3.02 7.68 18.02
N ASP A 189 -2.40 8.72 18.61
CA ASP A 189 -2.01 8.80 20.02
C ASP A 189 -3.21 9.03 20.96
#